data_AF-A0A1X0QQ30-F1
#
_entry.id   AF-A0A1X0QQ30-F1
#
_cell.length_a   1.000
_cell.length_b   1.000
_cell.length_c   1.000
_cell.angle_alpha   90.00
_cell.angle_beta   90.00
_cell.angle_gamma   90.00
#
_symmetry.space_group_name_H-M   'P 1'
#
loop_
_entity.id
_entity.type
_entity.pdbx_description
1 polymer ?
#
loop_
_entity_poly.entity_id
_entity_poly.type
_entity_poly.pdbx_seq_one_letter_code
_entity_poly.pdbx_strand_id
1 'polypeptide(L)'
;MAIDLIDNIDRFEADVRFEKLQQLIDLLTETSKRTSEKATLAKVTVEAVEKHCNRLDADLVKFEETNTSGNIHIVSLPGLTPSSRSLVAKLSASKDPLNQDVLEKRELAAKKRRKEDVRLKASSSSSNNNNNNSNNSKSKTWPRRKNAKLKSSDMDMSVDPNEPLYCYCQQVSYGEMVACDNADCEIEWFHIACVDLKTVPKGKWYCDNCTRYKAKQRR
;
A
#
# COMPACT_ATOMS: atom_id res chain seq x y z
N MET A 1 7.43 13.32 -37.97
CA MET A 1 6.17 13.10 -38.73
C MET A 1 5.27 14.33 -38.67
N ALA A 2 4.81 14.77 -37.49
CA ALA A 2 4.02 16.00 -37.36
C ALA A 2 4.79 17.28 -37.75
N ILE A 3 6.01 17.45 -37.24
CA ILE A 3 6.89 18.61 -37.52
C ILE A 3 7.22 18.66 -39.02
N ASP A 4 7.61 17.53 -39.60
CA ASP A 4 7.91 17.40 -41.04
C ASP A 4 6.71 17.73 -41.95
N LEU A 5 5.49 17.39 -41.52
CA LEU A 5 4.26 17.76 -42.22
C LEU A 5 4.00 19.27 -42.17
N ILE A 6 4.27 19.92 -41.04
CA ILE A 6 4.08 21.36 -40.85
C ILE A 6 5.13 22.14 -41.67
N ASP A 7 6.40 21.74 -41.60
CA ASP A 7 7.52 22.45 -42.24
C ASP A 7 7.49 22.33 -43.78
N ASN A 8 6.88 21.27 -44.31
CA ASN A 8 6.83 20.99 -45.76
C ASN A 8 5.39 21.01 -46.32
N ILE A 9 4.42 21.60 -45.62
CA ILE A 9 3.00 21.50 -45.99
C ILE A 9 2.71 22.00 -47.42
N ASP A 10 3.38 23.05 -47.87
CA ASP A 10 3.21 23.64 -49.20
C ASP A 10 3.77 22.77 -50.34
N ARG A 11 4.64 21.80 -50.01
CA ARG A 11 5.26 20.89 -50.98
C ARG A 11 4.42 19.65 -51.26
N PHE A 12 3.37 19.41 -50.47
CA PHE A 12 2.53 18.22 -50.59
C PHE A 12 1.20 18.53 -51.32
N GLU A 13 0.80 17.61 -52.20
CA GLU A 13 -0.55 17.63 -52.79
C GLU A 13 -1.63 17.51 -51.72
N ALA A 14 -2.84 18.01 -52.02
CA ALA A 14 -3.94 18.09 -51.05
C ALA A 14 -4.31 16.72 -50.46
N ASP A 15 -4.31 15.67 -51.28
CA ASP A 15 -4.67 14.31 -50.86
C ASP A 15 -3.63 13.72 -49.89
N VAL A 16 -2.34 13.95 -50.17
CA VAL A 16 -1.23 13.50 -49.32
C VAL A 16 -1.23 14.24 -47.98
N ARG A 17 -1.58 15.54 -47.97
CA ARG A 17 -1.75 16.30 -46.73
C ARG A 17 -2.89 15.73 -45.90
N PHE A 18 -4.03 15.43 -46.52
CA PHE A 18 -5.18 14.86 -45.84
C PHE A 18 -4.85 13.49 -45.23
N GLU A 19 -4.17 12.61 -45.98
CA GLU A 19 -3.76 11.31 -45.48
C GLU A 19 -2.82 11.40 -44.28
N LYS A 20 -1.80 12.27 -44.35
CA LYS A 20 -0.85 12.49 -43.23
C LYS A 20 -1.53 13.11 -42.00
N LEU A 21 -2.50 14.01 -42.20
CA LEU A 21 -3.31 14.56 -41.11
C LEU A 21 -4.18 13.48 -40.47
N GLN A 22 -4.80 12.62 -41.27
CA GLN A 22 -5.61 11.51 -40.76
C GLN A 22 -4.77 10.54 -39.92
N GLN A 23 -3.57 10.17 -40.40
CA GLN A 23 -2.65 9.33 -39.63
C GLN A 23 -2.26 9.95 -38.29
N LEU A 24 -2.08 11.28 -38.25
CA LEU A 24 -1.75 12.01 -37.02
C LEU A 24 -2.94 12.02 -36.05
N ILE A 25 -4.16 12.22 -36.55
CA ILE A 25 -5.40 12.15 -35.77
C ILE A 25 -5.57 10.76 -35.15
N ASP A 26 -5.35 9.70 -35.93
CA ASP A 26 -5.46 8.32 -35.45
C ASP A 26 -4.42 8.05 -34.34
N LEU A 27 -3.18 8.49 -34.54
CA LEU A 27 -2.11 8.35 -33.55
C LEU A 27 -2.41 9.12 -32.26
N LEU A 28 -2.93 10.35 -32.36
CA LEU A 28 -3.33 11.15 -31.20
C LEU A 28 -4.49 10.50 -30.45
N THR A 29 -5.48 9.97 -31.18
CA THR A 29 -6.64 9.30 -30.59
C THR A 29 -6.22 8.06 -29.82
N GLU A 30 -5.37 7.22 -30.42
CA GLU A 30 -4.83 6.04 -29.76
C GLU A 30 -3.97 6.44 -28.54
N THR A 31 -3.13 7.46 -28.66
CA THR A 31 -2.33 7.97 -27.54
C THR A 31 -3.22 8.45 -26.40
N SER A 32 -4.28 9.21 -26.71
CA SER A 32 -5.26 9.68 -25.71
C SER A 32 -5.99 8.52 -25.03
N LYS A 33 -6.28 7.45 -25.76
CA LYS A 33 -6.88 6.24 -25.19
C LYS A 33 -5.90 5.56 -24.23
N ARG A 34 -4.65 5.36 -24.64
CA ARG A 34 -3.62 4.75 -23.79
C ARG A 34 -3.33 5.54 -22.52
N THR A 35 -3.31 6.87 -22.59
CA THR A 35 -3.12 7.72 -21.40
C THR A 35 -4.31 7.59 -20.43
N SER A 36 -5.54 7.49 -20.95
CA SER A 36 -6.72 7.25 -20.12
C SER A 36 -6.70 5.89 -19.42
N GLU A 37 -6.32 4.82 -20.13
CA GLU A 37 -6.14 3.47 -19.59
C GLU A 37 -5.03 3.43 -18.52
N LYS A 38 -3.93 4.15 -18.74
CA LYS A 38 -2.85 4.26 -17.76
C LYS A 38 -3.30 5.01 -16.50
N ALA A 39 -4.10 6.07 -16.65
CA ALA A 39 -4.63 6.81 -15.52
C ALA A 39 -5.60 5.98 -14.67
N THR A 40 -6.46 5.19 -15.32
CA THR A 40 -7.37 4.29 -14.59
C THR A 40 -6.61 3.18 -13.89
N LEU A 41 -5.59 2.58 -14.54
CA LEU A 41 -4.74 1.58 -13.92
C LEU A 41 -4.01 2.15 -12.69
N ALA A 42 -3.40 3.34 -12.82
CA ALA A 42 -2.73 4.01 -11.71
C ALA A 42 -3.69 4.22 -10.52
N LYS A 43 -4.91 4.70 -10.79
CA LYS A 43 -5.93 4.87 -9.76
C LYS A 43 -6.24 3.55 -9.04
N VAL A 44 -6.48 2.48 -9.79
CA VAL A 44 -6.76 1.15 -9.21
C VAL A 44 -5.59 0.64 -8.37
N THR A 45 -4.34 0.87 -8.82
CA THR A 45 -3.16 0.46 -8.05
C THR A 45 -3.03 1.23 -6.73
N VAL A 46 -3.33 2.53 -6.72
CA VAL A 46 -3.32 3.34 -5.49
C VAL A 46 -4.40 2.85 -4.53
N GLU A 47 -5.63 2.64 -5.00
CA GLU A 47 -6.72 2.09 -4.18
C GLU A 47 -6.38 0.70 -3.60
N ALA A 48 -5.69 -0.14 -4.37
CA ALA A 48 -5.24 -1.46 -3.90
C ALA A 48 -4.18 -1.35 -2.79
N VAL A 49 -3.21 -0.44 -2.94
CA VAL A 49 -2.19 -0.16 -1.92
C VAL A 49 -2.83 0.39 -0.65
N GLU A 50 -3.72 1.37 -0.76
CA GLU A 50 -4.44 1.95 0.39
C GLU A 50 -5.22 0.88 1.16
N LYS A 51 -5.93 0.00 0.44
CA LYS A 51 -6.64 -1.14 1.04
C LYS A 51 -5.68 -2.09 1.77
N HIS A 52 -4.50 -2.34 1.21
CA HIS A 52 -3.50 -3.20 1.83
C HIS A 52 -2.93 -2.58 3.11
N CYS A 53 -2.59 -1.28 3.09
CA CYS A 53 -2.16 -0.52 4.26
C CYS A 53 -3.21 -0.57 5.37
N ASN A 54 -4.48 -0.31 5.04
CA ASN A 54 -5.57 -0.35 6.01
C ASN A 54 -5.77 -1.74 6.64
N ARG A 55 -5.53 -2.81 5.86
CA ARG A 55 -5.57 -4.19 6.38
C ARG A 55 -4.42 -4.45 7.35
N LEU A 56 -3.20 -4.06 6.99
CA LEU A 56 -2.03 -4.19 7.86
C LEU A 56 -2.21 -3.41 9.16
N ASP A 57 -2.73 -2.18 9.09
CA ASP A 57 -3.07 -1.37 10.25
C ASP A 57 -4.05 -2.11 11.18
N ALA A 58 -5.10 -2.73 10.62
CA ALA A 58 -6.08 -3.49 11.40
C ALA A 58 -5.47 -4.75 12.04
N ASP A 59 -4.63 -5.46 11.30
CA ASP A 59 -3.92 -6.64 11.80
C ASP A 59 -2.94 -6.28 12.93
N LEU A 60 -2.25 -5.14 12.82
CA LEU A 60 -1.38 -4.60 13.88
C LEU A 60 -2.16 -4.27 15.15
N VAL A 61 -3.29 -3.55 15.03
CA VAL A 61 -4.16 -3.24 16.17
C VAL A 61 -4.61 -4.52 16.88
N LYS A 62 -5.08 -5.51 16.11
CA LYS A 62 -5.50 -6.80 16.67
C LYS A 62 -4.35 -7.54 17.34
N PHE A 63 -3.14 -7.48 16.78
CA PHE A 63 -1.96 -8.10 17.37
C PHE A 63 -1.59 -7.45 18.72
N GLU A 64 -1.60 -6.11 18.81
CA GLU A 64 -1.39 -5.40 20.07
C GLU A 64 -2.44 -5.75 21.13
N GLU A 65 -3.72 -5.83 20.74
CA GLU A 65 -4.80 -6.25 21.64
C GLU A 65 -4.58 -7.68 22.16
N THR A 66 -4.12 -8.61 21.32
CA THR A 66 -3.84 -10.00 21.74
C THR A 66 -2.59 -10.16 22.60
N ASN A 67 -1.58 -9.30 22.40
CA ASN A 67 -0.29 -9.38 23.10
C ASN A 67 -0.18 -8.41 24.30
N THR A 68 -1.31 -8.00 24.89
CA THR A 68 -1.37 -7.15 26.08
C THR A 68 -0.82 -7.86 27.33
N SER A 69 0.50 -8.01 27.38
CA SER A 69 1.30 -8.36 28.56
C SER A 69 2.60 -7.54 28.62
N GLY A 70 2.86 -6.67 27.64
CA GLY A 70 3.99 -5.73 27.62
C GLY A 70 3.50 -4.29 27.55
N ASN A 71 4.01 -3.44 28.44
CA ASN A 71 3.58 -2.06 28.69
C ASN A 71 3.93 -1.05 27.56
N ILE A 72 4.14 -1.51 26.32
CA ILE A 72 4.58 -0.68 25.19
C ILE A 72 3.67 -0.94 23.99
N HIS A 73 2.80 0.02 23.69
CA HIS A 73 2.05 0.08 22.43
C HIS A 73 2.89 0.79 21.38
N ILE A 74 3.31 0.07 20.34
CA ILE A 74 4.10 0.63 19.23
C ILE A 74 3.28 1.72 18.51
N VAL A 75 1.97 1.53 18.44
CA VAL A 75 0.98 2.48 17.88
C VAL A 75 0.84 3.79 18.68
N SER A 76 1.34 3.84 19.91
CA SER A 76 1.28 5.03 20.79
C SER A 76 2.54 5.90 20.74
N LEU A 77 3.60 5.47 20.05
CA LEU A 77 4.81 6.28 19.90
C LEU A 77 4.61 7.41 18.86
N PRO A 78 5.06 8.64 19.16
CA PRO A 78 4.98 9.75 18.20
C PRO A 78 5.70 9.41 16.89
N GLY A 79 5.00 9.54 15.76
CA GLY A 79 5.55 9.27 14.42
C GLY A 79 5.39 7.84 13.91
N LEU A 80 4.91 6.90 14.74
CA LEU A 80 4.63 5.50 14.37
C LEU A 80 3.12 5.20 14.41
N THR A 81 2.28 6.24 14.35
CA THR A 81 0.84 6.06 14.38
C THR A 81 0.37 5.40 13.07
N PRO A 82 -0.50 4.37 13.15
CA PRO A 82 -1.13 3.77 11.98
C PRO A 82 -1.74 4.85 11.09
N SER A 83 -1.61 4.68 9.79
CA SER A 83 -2.10 5.64 8.78
C SER A 83 -3.58 5.97 9.02
N SER A 84 -4.35 4.98 9.44
CA SER A 84 -5.76 5.09 9.85
C SER A 84 -6.01 6.04 11.05
N ARG A 85 -5.16 6.06 12.08
CA ARG A 85 -5.26 7.04 13.19
C ARG A 85 -4.82 8.44 12.77
N SER A 86 -3.81 8.54 11.91
CA SER A 86 -3.36 9.82 11.33
C SER A 86 -4.44 10.45 10.43
N LEU A 87 -5.18 9.63 9.66
CA LEU A 87 -6.32 10.07 8.86
C LEU A 87 -7.50 10.52 9.73
N VAL A 88 -7.87 9.78 10.79
CA VAL A 88 -8.92 10.20 11.74
C VAL A 88 -8.51 11.49 12.48
N ALA A 89 -7.25 11.60 12.91
CA ALA A 89 -6.72 12.81 13.52
C ALA A 89 -6.76 14.00 12.54
N LYS A 90 -6.35 13.83 11.28
CA LYS A 90 -6.44 14.86 10.23
C LYS A 90 -7.89 15.25 9.89
N LEU A 91 -8.82 14.29 9.84
CA LEU A 91 -10.25 14.53 9.64
C LEU A 91 -10.87 15.28 10.84
N SER A 92 -10.42 14.98 12.06
CA SER A 92 -10.85 15.69 13.27
C SER A 92 -10.20 17.07 13.43
N ALA A 93 -8.96 17.25 12.97
CA ALA A 93 -8.19 18.50 13.04
C ALA A 93 -8.53 19.47 11.89
N SER A 94 -9.19 19.01 10.83
CA SER A 94 -9.66 19.87 9.73
C SER A 94 -10.98 20.60 10.05
N LYS A 95 -11.47 20.54 11.29
CA LYS A 95 -12.49 21.49 11.75
C LYS A 95 -11.81 22.83 12.04
N ASP A 96 -11.85 23.68 11.02
CA ASP A 96 -11.44 25.08 11.04
C ASP A 96 -11.91 25.78 12.34
N PRO A 97 -11.00 26.26 13.22
CA PRO A 97 -11.35 26.83 14.52
C PRO A 97 -12.17 28.12 14.43
N LEU A 98 -12.36 28.68 13.23
CA LEU A 98 -13.12 29.91 13.02
C LEU A 98 -14.64 29.73 13.02
N ASN A 99 -15.17 28.49 12.94
CA ASN A 99 -16.61 28.26 12.77
C ASN A 99 -17.32 27.64 13.99
N GLN A 100 -16.59 27.42 15.09
CA GLN A 100 -17.16 26.81 16.30
C GLN A 100 -17.93 27.83 17.16
N ASP A 101 -17.50 29.09 17.21
CA ASP A 101 -18.15 30.16 17.99
C ASP A 101 -19.51 30.60 17.40
N VAL A 102 -19.69 30.44 16.08
CA VAL A 102 -20.91 30.87 15.36
C VAL A 102 -22.05 29.86 15.52
N LEU A 103 -21.76 28.56 15.59
CA LEU A 103 -22.78 27.52 15.77
C LEU A 103 -23.27 27.44 17.22
N GLU A 104 -22.39 27.61 18.21
CA GLU A 104 -22.76 27.56 19.63
C GLU A 104 -23.64 28.75 20.06
N LYS A 105 -23.38 29.96 19.52
CA LYS A 105 -24.28 31.13 19.67
C LYS A 105 -25.64 30.94 19.01
N ARG A 106 -25.73 30.13 17.94
CA ARG A 106 -26.99 29.88 17.21
C ARG A 106 -27.87 28.84 17.90
N GLU A 107 -27.27 27.84 18.57
CA GLU A 107 -28.00 26.84 19.36
C GLU A 107 -28.56 27.39 20.69
N LEU A 108 -27.83 28.31 21.34
CA LEU A 108 -28.31 28.99 22.55
C LEU A 108 -29.50 29.94 22.27
N ALA A 109 -29.54 30.55 21.07
CA ALA A 109 -30.68 31.36 20.63
C ALA A 109 -31.93 30.53 20.27
N ALA A 110 -31.74 29.32 19.71
CA ALA A 110 -32.84 28.42 19.36
C ALA A 110 -33.56 27.83 20.58
N LYS A 111 -32.86 27.61 21.71
CA LYS A 111 -33.45 27.11 22.96
C LYS A 111 -34.26 28.17 23.71
N LYS A 112 -34.01 29.48 23.53
CA LYS A 112 -34.81 30.55 24.15
C LYS A 112 -36.16 30.81 23.46
N ARG A 113 -36.33 30.44 22.18
CA ARG A 113 -37.60 30.62 21.45
C ARG A 113 -38.61 29.49 21.59
N ARG A 114 -38.26 28.39 22.29
CA ARG A 114 -39.16 27.22 22.45
C ARG A 114 -39.92 27.17 23.78
N LYS A 115 -39.80 28.20 24.64
CA LYS A 115 -40.45 28.28 25.96
C LYS A 115 -41.56 29.33 26.04
N GLU A 116 -41.74 30.17 25.02
CA GLU A 116 -42.73 31.27 25.01
C GLU A 116 -44.06 30.90 24.30
N ASP A 117 -44.10 29.89 23.43
CA ASP A 117 -45.27 29.56 22.60
C ASP A 117 -46.16 28.39 23.13
N VAL A 118 -46.00 27.99 24.39
CA VAL A 118 -46.89 27.00 25.06
C VAL A 118 -47.56 27.60 26.29
N ARG A 119 -48.12 28.80 26.12
CA ARG A 119 -49.15 29.33 27.00
C ARG A 119 -50.18 29.94 26.07
N LEU A 120 -51.43 29.46 26.15
CA LEU A 120 -52.61 29.80 25.33
C LEU A 120 -52.92 28.83 24.16
N LYS A 121 -53.36 27.60 24.46
CA LYS A 121 -54.72 27.14 24.09
C LYS A 121 -55.02 25.78 24.70
N ALA A 122 -55.99 25.76 25.61
CA ALA A 122 -56.64 24.55 26.09
C ALA A 122 -57.81 24.18 25.17
N SER A 123 -58.19 22.90 25.25
CA SER A 123 -59.51 22.29 25.01
C SER A 123 -59.72 21.45 23.73
N SER A 124 -60.12 20.20 24.02
CA SER A 124 -61.04 19.29 23.31
C SER A 124 -60.50 18.26 22.29
N SER A 125 -60.90 17.01 22.60
CA SER A 125 -61.28 15.88 21.74
C SER A 125 -60.23 15.05 20.99
N SER A 126 -60.14 13.79 21.48
CA SER A 126 -60.46 12.54 20.77
C SER A 126 -59.54 11.93 19.70
N SER A 127 -59.33 10.63 19.93
CA SER A 127 -59.26 9.52 18.97
C SER A 127 -57.93 9.16 18.30
N ASN A 128 -57.44 7.97 18.73
CA ASN A 128 -57.06 6.81 17.92
C ASN A 128 -56.34 7.06 16.57
N ASN A 129 -55.13 6.50 16.43
CA ASN A 129 -55.00 5.24 15.69
C ASN A 129 -53.63 4.59 15.82
N ASN A 130 -53.66 3.29 16.08
CA ASN A 130 -52.61 2.34 15.74
C ASN A 130 -52.48 2.25 14.21
N ASN A 131 -51.25 2.16 13.70
CA ASN A 131 -50.91 1.08 12.78
C ASN A 131 -49.39 0.99 12.58
N ASN A 132 -48.86 -0.17 12.96
CA ASN A 132 -47.56 -0.67 12.55
C ASN A 132 -47.64 -1.14 11.10
N ASN A 133 -46.58 -0.88 10.32
CA ASN A 133 -46.24 -1.75 9.21
C ASN A 133 -44.72 -1.91 9.05
N SER A 134 -44.35 -3.18 8.91
CA SER A 134 -43.14 -3.84 8.41
C SER A 134 -42.37 -3.10 7.29
N ASN A 135 -41.14 -3.44 6.92
CA ASN A 135 -40.58 -4.79 6.69
C ASN A 135 -39.05 -4.75 6.46
N ASN A 136 -38.36 -5.74 7.04
CA ASN A 136 -37.42 -6.68 6.39
C ASN A 136 -36.19 -6.17 5.59
N SER A 137 -34.98 -6.45 6.09
CA SER A 137 -33.81 -6.75 5.25
C SER A 137 -33.02 -7.94 5.81
N LYS A 138 -32.91 -8.96 4.95
CA LYS A 138 -32.41 -10.31 5.23
C LYS A 138 -30.88 -10.35 5.30
N SER A 139 -30.38 -11.05 6.31
CA SER A 139 -29.02 -11.58 6.39
C SER A 139 -28.76 -12.58 5.26
N LYS A 140 -27.61 -12.44 4.58
CA LYS A 140 -27.08 -13.46 3.67
C LYS A 140 -25.66 -13.79 4.07
N THR A 141 -25.52 -14.95 4.70
CA THR A 141 -24.29 -15.71 4.92
C THR A 141 -23.83 -16.30 3.60
N TRP A 142 -22.53 -16.23 3.28
CA TRP A 142 -21.92 -16.91 2.14
C TRP A 142 -20.71 -17.77 2.57
N PRO A 143 -20.41 -18.87 1.84
CA PRO A 143 -19.79 -20.05 2.41
C PRO A 143 -18.26 -20.10 2.24
N ARG A 144 -17.62 -20.71 3.24
CA ARG A 144 -16.21 -21.11 3.31
C ARG A 144 -15.83 -22.04 2.16
N ARG A 145 -14.98 -21.59 1.23
CA ARG A 145 -14.34 -22.44 0.21
C ARG A 145 -13.00 -22.96 0.72
N LYS A 146 -12.79 -24.27 0.50
CA LYS A 146 -11.63 -25.05 0.93
C LYS A 146 -10.39 -24.71 0.08
N ASN A 147 -9.25 -24.53 0.75
CA ASN A 147 -7.93 -24.32 0.15
C ASN A 147 -7.56 -25.45 -0.81
N ALA A 148 -7.28 -25.08 -2.07
CA ALA A 148 -6.48 -25.87 -2.99
C ALA A 148 -5.07 -25.27 -3.05
N LYS A 149 -4.06 -26.14 -2.95
CA LYS A 149 -2.63 -25.88 -3.16
C LYS A 149 -2.40 -25.14 -4.48
N LEU A 150 -1.67 -24.02 -4.43
CA LEU A 150 -0.95 -23.46 -5.57
C LEU A 150 0.43 -23.02 -5.08
N LYS A 151 1.44 -23.76 -5.55
CA LYS A 151 2.85 -23.34 -5.59
C LYS A 151 2.97 -22.32 -6.72
N SER A 152 3.57 -21.18 -6.46
CA SER A 152 4.20 -20.36 -7.49
C SER A 152 5.38 -19.61 -6.87
N SER A 153 6.57 -20.05 -7.26
CA SER A 153 7.75 -19.21 -7.39
C SER A 153 7.41 -17.98 -8.24
N ASP A 154 7.79 -16.79 -7.79
CA ASP A 154 8.49 -15.82 -8.64
C ASP A 154 9.13 -14.73 -7.78
N MET A 155 10.35 -14.38 -8.16
CA MET A 155 11.27 -13.49 -7.47
C MET A 155 11.01 -12.05 -7.91
N ASP A 156 10.42 -11.24 -7.03
CA ASP A 156 10.52 -9.78 -7.12
C ASP A 156 10.31 -9.20 -5.72
N MET A 157 11.28 -9.47 -4.84
CA MET A 157 11.49 -8.62 -3.67
C MET A 157 12.57 -7.63 -4.08
N SER A 158 12.17 -6.38 -4.26
CA SER A 158 13.04 -5.22 -4.33
C SER A 158 14.13 -5.34 -3.27
N VAL A 159 15.35 -5.64 -3.71
CA VAL A 159 16.53 -5.76 -2.85
C VAL A 159 16.68 -4.44 -2.11
N ASP A 160 16.50 -4.48 -0.79
CA ASP A 160 16.69 -3.32 0.08
C ASP A 160 18.14 -2.84 -0.09
N PRO A 161 18.38 -1.58 -0.51
CA PRO A 161 19.73 -1.05 -0.71
C PRO A 161 20.62 -1.04 0.53
N ASN A 162 20.09 -1.41 1.71
CA ASN A 162 20.79 -1.38 2.98
C ASN A 162 21.22 -2.78 3.50
N GLU A 163 21.08 -3.86 2.72
CA GLU A 163 21.54 -5.19 3.14
C GLU A 163 23.01 -5.45 2.74
N PRO A 164 23.88 -5.88 3.68
CA PRO A 164 25.29 -6.18 3.38
C PRO A 164 25.42 -7.35 2.40
N LEU A 165 26.33 -7.20 1.43
CA LEU A 165 26.60 -8.19 0.39
C LEU A 165 27.64 -9.21 0.86
N TYR A 166 27.35 -10.48 0.65
CA TYR A 166 28.21 -11.61 1.04
C TYR A 166 28.60 -12.44 -0.18
N CYS A 167 29.52 -13.38 0.04
CA CYS A 167 30.06 -14.27 -0.98
C CYS A 167 30.77 -13.52 -2.13
N TYR A 168 31.45 -14.24 -3.02
CA TYR A 168 32.06 -13.65 -4.24
C TYR A 168 31.02 -13.20 -5.25
N CYS A 169 29.78 -13.66 -5.15
CA CYS A 169 28.69 -13.20 -5.98
C CYS A 169 28.19 -11.80 -5.58
N GLN A 170 28.65 -11.25 -4.45
CA GLN A 170 28.23 -9.94 -3.94
C GLN A 170 26.70 -9.82 -3.94
N GLN A 171 26.03 -10.84 -3.40
CA GLN A 171 24.58 -10.89 -3.25
C GLN A 171 24.21 -10.89 -1.77
N VAL A 172 22.96 -10.53 -1.49
CA VAL A 172 22.39 -10.61 -0.14
C VAL A 172 22.40 -12.03 0.41
N SER A 173 22.18 -12.17 1.71
CA SER A 173 22.06 -13.47 2.35
C SER A 173 20.83 -14.22 1.80
N TYR A 174 21.03 -15.41 1.23
CA TYR A 174 19.91 -16.22 0.74
C TYR A 174 20.13 -17.71 0.94
N GLY A 175 19.07 -18.42 1.35
CA GLY A 175 19.10 -19.87 1.55
C GLY A 175 20.08 -20.32 2.64
N GLU A 176 20.78 -21.43 2.39
CA GLU A 176 21.80 -21.96 3.30
C GLU A 176 23.19 -21.37 3.00
N MET A 177 23.86 -20.91 4.04
CA MET A 177 25.19 -20.27 3.96
C MET A 177 26.19 -20.99 4.88
N VAL A 178 27.47 -20.91 4.51
CA VAL A 178 28.60 -21.47 5.26
C VAL A 178 29.59 -20.35 5.62
N ALA A 179 30.07 -20.37 6.86
CA ALA A 179 31.08 -19.45 7.33
C ALA A 179 32.49 -20.03 7.16
N CYS A 180 33.44 -19.20 6.75
CA CYS A 180 34.86 -19.53 6.71
C CYS A 180 35.44 -19.53 8.13
N ASP A 181 36.08 -20.62 8.57
CA ASP A 181 36.71 -20.75 9.90
C ASP A 181 38.03 -19.98 10.04
N ASN A 182 38.40 -19.16 9.04
CA ASN A 182 39.59 -18.30 9.12
C ASN A 182 39.18 -16.92 9.65
N ALA A 183 39.68 -16.56 10.84
CA ALA A 183 39.37 -15.29 11.50
C ALA A 183 39.84 -14.05 10.71
N ASP A 184 40.79 -14.21 9.79
CA ASP A 184 41.28 -13.14 8.93
C ASP A 184 40.58 -13.10 7.55
N CYS A 185 39.39 -13.70 7.42
CA CYS A 185 38.65 -13.70 6.15
C CYS A 185 37.76 -12.45 6.05
N GLU A 186 37.94 -11.64 5.02
CA GLU A 186 37.19 -10.37 4.86
C GLU A 186 35.69 -10.56 4.59
N ILE A 187 35.29 -11.68 3.96
CA ILE A 187 33.89 -11.92 3.53
C ILE A 187 33.13 -12.74 4.57
N GLU A 188 33.82 -13.65 5.25
CA GLU A 188 33.33 -14.60 6.28
C GLU A 188 32.21 -15.56 5.85
N TRP A 189 31.26 -15.14 5.01
CA TRP A 189 30.02 -15.85 4.67
C TRP A 189 29.88 -16.11 3.17
N PHE A 190 29.52 -17.35 2.83
CA PHE A 190 29.41 -17.82 1.46
C PHE A 190 28.14 -18.64 1.27
N HIS A 191 27.48 -18.51 0.12
CA HIS A 191 26.34 -19.37 -0.21
C HIS A 191 26.84 -20.77 -0.56
N ILE A 192 26.15 -21.80 -0.06
CA ILE A 192 26.51 -23.21 -0.29
C ILE A 192 26.56 -23.55 -1.78
N ALA A 193 25.58 -23.05 -2.55
CA ALA A 193 25.50 -23.24 -3.99
C ALA A 193 26.61 -22.52 -4.76
N CYS A 194 27.14 -21.43 -4.20
CA CYS A 194 28.27 -20.75 -4.81
C CYS A 194 29.51 -21.66 -4.67
N VAL A 195 29.84 -22.11 -3.46
CA VAL A 195 31.09 -22.84 -3.15
C VAL A 195 31.04 -24.34 -3.46
N ASP A 196 30.16 -24.75 -4.38
CA ASP A 196 29.96 -26.14 -4.83
C ASP A 196 29.73 -27.16 -3.71
N LEU A 197 29.24 -26.71 -2.57
CA LEU A 197 28.83 -27.58 -1.47
C LEU A 197 27.37 -28.01 -1.69
N LYS A 198 27.04 -29.25 -1.33
CA LYS A 198 25.66 -29.76 -1.40
C LYS A 198 24.93 -29.70 -0.06
N THR A 199 25.68 -29.63 1.03
CA THR A 199 25.18 -29.58 2.41
C THR A 199 26.21 -28.87 3.28
N VAL A 200 25.77 -28.25 4.37
CA VAL A 200 26.68 -27.67 5.38
C VAL A 200 27.69 -28.73 5.84
N PRO A 201 29.01 -28.50 5.69
CA PRO A 201 30.03 -29.45 6.08
C PRO A 201 30.04 -29.60 7.61
N LYS A 202 30.08 -30.84 8.11
CA LYS A 202 30.23 -31.12 9.53
C LYS A 202 31.70 -30.98 9.92
N GLY A 203 32.15 -29.75 10.18
CA GLY A 203 33.52 -29.48 10.61
C GLY A 203 34.04 -28.10 10.20
N LYS A 204 35.35 -27.90 10.31
CA LYS A 204 36.03 -26.67 9.90
C LYS A 204 36.07 -26.58 8.37
N TRP A 205 35.53 -25.51 7.82
CA TRP A 205 35.55 -25.23 6.39
C TRP A 205 36.25 -23.90 6.11
N TYR A 206 36.97 -23.84 5.00
CA TYR A 206 37.73 -22.67 4.58
C TYR A 206 37.39 -22.34 3.12
N CYS A 207 37.18 -21.07 2.82
CA CYS A 207 36.95 -20.63 1.44
C CYS A 207 38.21 -20.84 0.57
N ASP A 208 38.04 -20.84 -0.74
CA ASP A 208 39.15 -21.07 -1.69
C ASP A 208 40.34 -20.14 -1.48
N ASN A 209 40.09 -18.88 -1.10
CA ASN A 209 41.15 -17.90 -0.85
C ASN A 209 41.95 -18.27 0.41
N CYS A 210 41.26 -18.66 1.49
CA CYS A 210 41.91 -19.08 2.74
C CYS A 210 42.62 -20.43 2.61
N THR A 211 42.07 -21.35 1.80
CA THR A 211 42.67 -22.65 1.53
C THR A 211 43.98 -22.51 0.74
N ARG A 212 44.02 -21.62 -0.26
CA ARG A 212 45.24 -21.29 -1.02
C ARG A 212 46.32 -20.67 -0.13
N TYR A 213 45.93 -19.78 0.77
CA TYR A 213 46.87 -19.14 1.70
C TYR A 213 47.50 -20.16 2.67
N LYS A 214 46.70 -21.07 3.25
CA LYS A 214 47.21 -22.15 4.11
C LYS A 214 48.11 -23.14 3.37
N ALA A 215 47.86 -23.41 2.10
CA ALA A 215 48.73 -24.28 1.29
C ALA A 215 50.11 -23.65 1.03
N LYS A 216 50.17 -22.32 0.90
CA LYS A 216 51.42 -21.59 0.67
C LYS A 216 52.30 -21.48 1.93
N GLN A 217 51.72 -21.46 3.12
CA GLN A 217 52.46 -21.45 4.39
C GLN A 217 53.04 -22.82 4.79
N ARG A 218 52.64 -23.90 4.13
CA ARG A 218 53.11 -25.27 4.43
C ARG A 218 54.25 -25.74 3.51
N ARG A 219 54.74 -24.86 2.64
CA ARG A 219 55.92 -25.05 1.79
C ARG A 219 57.06 -24.17 2.30
#